data_AF-A0A016UAR5-F1
#
_entry.id   AF-A0A016UAR5-F1
#
_cell.length_a   1.000
_cell.length_b   1.000
_cell.length_c   1.000
_cell.angle_alpha   90.00
_cell.angle_beta   90.00
_cell.angle_gamma   90.00
#
_symmetry.space_group_name_H-M   'P 1'
#
loop_
_entity.id
_entity.type
_entity.pdbx_description
1 polymer ?
#
loop_
_entity_poly.entity_id
_entity_poly.type
_entity_poly.pdbx_seq_one_letter_code
_entity_poly.pdbx_strand_id
1 'polypeptide(L)'
;MAGAAATAIVVSLQLFVKGYESAQAVFSRWDYDPSLLSDEEEERFKYLFQKMIALDYIIRNTDRHMDNLLIRHVPGKVIELAAIDNGLAFPVKHPECVSRFRTFPFRWTAYRWAQQPWNQGLREHLLTSINPAFLHDLCHELKVLFRHRHINSRYLVFSQMRVVRGQVWNLYECLTKNEPPAGLIMKDPILVTRRYHRNRPTNNNWTQWFRVRRCDNQNRGCC
;
A
#
# COMPACT_ATOMS: atom_id res chain seq x y z
N MET A 1 -11.64 -30.89 -40.19
CA MET A 1 -12.02 -30.48 -38.83
C MET A 1 -10.87 -29.68 -38.24
N ALA A 2 -11.00 -28.36 -38.19
CA ALA A 2 -10.01 -27.49 -37.56
C ALA A 2 -10.23 -27.54 -36.04
N GLY A 3 -9.26 -28.07 -35.30
CA GLY A 3 -9.29 -28.08 -33.84
C GLY A 3 -9.26 -26.66 -33.31
N ALA A 4 -10.24 -26.31 -32.48
CA ALA A 4 -10.22 -25.05 -31.74
C ALA A 4 -8.99 -25.02 -30.84
N ALA A 5 -8.02 -24.16 -31.16
CA ALA A 5 -6.91 -23.89 -30.28
C ALA A 5 -7.48 -23.26 -28.99
N ALA A 6 -7.35 -23.96 -27.87
CA ALA A 6 -7.69 -23.40 -26.57
C ALA A 6 -6.79 -22.21 -26.29
N THR A 7 -7.33 -21.00 -26.39
CA THR A 7 -6.62 -19.79 -25.98
C THR A 7 -6.53 -19.79 -24.45
N ALA A 8 -5.35 -20.10 -23.92
CA ALA A 8 -5.10 -20.01 -22.48
C ALA A 8 -5.21 -18.53 -22.05
N ILE A 9 -6.17 -18.26 -21.15
CA ILE A 9 -6.34 -16.94 -20.54
C ILE A 9 -5.37 -16.83 -19.37
N VAL A 10 -4.47 -15.84 -19.42
CA VAL A 10 -3.56 -15.53 -18.31
C VAL A 10 -4.24 -14.51 -17.40
N VAL A 11 -4.52 -14.91 -16.17
CA VAL A 11 -5.16 -14.08 -15.13
C VAL A 11 -4.48 -14.28 -13.79
N SER A 12 -4.68 -13.35 -12.86
CA SER A 12 -4.29 -13.53 -11.47
C SER A 12 -5.14 -14.62 -10.81
N LEU A 13 -4.50 -15.58 -10.15
CA LEU A 13 -5.16 -16.58 -9.33
C LEU A 13 -4.87 -16.29 -7.85
N GLN A 14 -5.89 -15.88 -7.10
CA GLN A 14 -5.80 -15.62 -5.68
C GLN A 14 -6.35 -16.82 -4.90
N LEU A 15 -5.64 -17.27 -3.85
CA LEU A 15 -6.12 -18.34 -2.97
C LEU A 15 -7.38 -17.89 -2.22
N PHE A 16 -8.37 -18.77 -2.16
CA PHE A 16 -9.60 -18.54 -1.41
C PHE A 16 -9.37 -18.69 0.09
N VAL A 17 -9.93 -17.77 0.88
CA VAL A 17 -9.82 -17.77 2.35
C VAL A 17 -11.18 -18.10 2.97
N LYS A 18 -11.20 -19.02 3.94
CA LYS A 18 -12.43 -19.53 4.58
C LYS A 18 -12.68 -18.88 5.94
N GLY A 19 -13.95 -18.64 6.27
CA GLY A 19 -14.35 -18.09 7.58
C GLY A 19 -14.05 -16.60 7.75
N TYR A 20 -13.85 -15.88 6.66
CA TYR A 20 -13.65 -14.44 6.66
C TYR A 20 -14.95 -13.72 6.29
N GLU A 21 -15.18 -12.57 6.91
CA GLU A 21 -16.29 -11.67 6.63
C GLU A 21 -15.76 -10.28 6.24
N SER A 22 -16.59 -9.43 5.63
CA SER A 22 -16.17 -8.06 5.33
C SER A 22 -15.85 -7.29 6.62
N ALA A 23 -14.83 -6.46 6.58
CA ALA A 23 -14.48 -5.59 7.69
C ALA A 23 -15.64 -4.66 8.04
N GLN A 24 -16.45 -4.26 7.05
CA GLN A 24 -17.68 -3.51 7.29
C GLN A 24 -18.63 -4.24 8.26
N ALA A 25 -18.91 -5.53 8.02
CA ALA A 25 -19.78 -6.32 8.88
C ALA A 25 -19.17 -6.55 10.27
N VAL A 26 -17.87 -6.83 10.33
CA VAL A 26 -17.17 -7.06 11.61
C VAL A 26 -17.13 -5.79 12.46
N PHE A 27 -16.80 -4.64 11.87
CA PHE A 27 -16.74 -3.36 12.57
C PHE A 27 -18.11 -2.96 13.11
N SER A 28 -19.19 -3.14 12.33
CA SER A 28 -20.54 -2.89 12.83
C SER A 28 -20.89 -3.72 14.07
N ARG A 29 -20.38 -4.95 14.19
CA ARG A 29 -20.56 -5.77 15.40
C ARG A 29 -19.75 -5.26 16.58
N TRP A 30 -18.49 -4.90 16.37
CA TRP A 30 -17.64 -4.35 17.43
C TRP A 30 -18.12 -2.97 17.91
N ASP A 31 -18.66 -2.15 17.02
CA ASP A 31 -19.23 -0.84 17.37
C ASP A 31 -20.53 -0.98 18.16
N TYR A 32 -21.33 -2.03 17.88
CA TYR A 32 -22.56 -2.33 18.63
C TYR A 32 -22.26 -2.91 20.01
N ASP A 33 -21.32 -3.86 20.09
CA ASP A 33 -20.90 -4.49 21.34
C ASP A 33 -19.36 -4.50 21.44
N PRO A 34 -18.77 -3.48 22.10
CA PRO A 34 -17.33 -3.40 22.30
C PRO A 34 -16.75 -4.56 23.13
N SER A 35 -17.56 -5.27 23.91
CA SER A 35 -17.09 -6.40 24.72
C SER A 35 -16.67 -7.62 23.88
N LEU A 36 -17.04 -7.63 22.60
CA LEU A 36 -16.65 -8.66 21.65
C LEU A 36 -15.17 -8.63 21.28
N LEU A 37 -14.45 -7.54 21.57
CA LEU A 37 -13.04 -7.39 21.26
C LEU A 37 -12.25 -7.17 22.56
N SER A 38 -11.53 -8.20 23.01
CA SER A 38 -10.64 -8.06 24.17
C SER A 38 -9.45 -7.14 23.86
N ASP A 39 -8.81 -6.59 24.89
CA ASP A 39 -7.63 -5.70 24.72
C ASP A 39 -6.50 -6.37 23.94
N GLU A 40 -6.28 -7.68 24.15
CA GLU A 40 -5.26 -8.47 23.44
C GLU A 40 -5.60 -8.62 21.95
N GLU A 41 -6.86 -8.91 21.64
CA GLU A 41 -7.34 -9.02 20.26
C GLU A 41 -7.31 -7.66 19.57
N GLU A 42 -7.64 -6.59 20.28
CA GLU A 42 -7.56 -5.23 19.76
C GLU A 42 -6.13 -4.84 19.37
N GLU A 43 -5.14 -5.10 20.22
CA GLU A 43 -3.76 -4.78 19.90
C GLU A 43 -3.23 -5.65 18.74
N ARG A 44 -3.64 -6.92 18.69
CA ARG A 44 -3.34 -7.79 17.55
C ARG A 44 -4.00 -7.28 16.26
N PHE A 45 -5.26 -6.84 16.33
CA PHE A 45 -5.96 -6.28 15.19
C PHE A 45 -5.29 -5.00 14.69
N LYS A 46 -4.94 -4.10 15.61
CA LYS A 46 -4.21 -2.87 15.30
C LYS A 46 -2.91 -3.15 14.54
N TYR A 47 -2.13 -4.14 14.99
CA TYR A 47 -0.94 -4.59 14.27
C TYR A 47 -1.26 -5.00 12.82
N LEU A 48 -2.28 -5.85 12.62
CA LEU A 48 -2.68 -6.34 11.30
C LEU A 48 -3.23 -5.22 10.40
N PHE A 49 -4.05 -4.34 10.96
CA PHE A 49 -4.65 -3.22 10.27
C PHE A 49 -3.58 -2.24 9.80
N GLN A 50 -2.64 -1.87 10.67
CA GLN A 50 -1.54 -0.99 10.32
C GLN A 50 -0.55 -1.65 9.33
N LYS A 51 -0.36 -2.98 9.40
CA LYS A 51 0.39 -3.72 8.37
C LYS A 51 -0.29 -3.63 7.00
N MET A 52 -1.62 -3.70 6.95
CA MET A 52 -2.39 -3.47 5.72
C MET A 52 -2.27 -2.02 5.23
N ILE A 53 -2.28 -1.04 6.13
CA ILE A 53 -2.06 0.37 5.76
C ILE A 53 -0.71 0.56 5.06
N ALA A 54 0.36 -0.06 5.58
CA ALA A 54 1.67 0.00 4.94
C ALA A 54 1.63 -0.60 3.52
N LEU A 55 0.99 -1.75 3.32
CA LEU A 55 0.79 -2.38 2.01
C LEU A 55 0.03 -1.44 1.05
N ASP A 56 -1.16 -0.99 1.43
CA ASP A 56 -2.03 -0.15 0.61
C ASP A 56 -1.35 1.17 0.25
N TYR A 57 -0.57 1.75 1.17
CA TYR A 57 0.18 2.97 0.90
C TYR A 57 1.30 2.72 -0.11
N ILE A 58 2.12 1.68 0.06
CA ILE A 58 3.24 1.36 -0.84
C ILE A 58 2.76 1.12 -2.28
N ILE A 59 1.69 0.35 -2.44
CA ILE A 59 1.14 0.03 -3.78
C ILE A 59 0.26 1.16 -4.32
N ARG A 60 -0.04 2.18 -3.49
CA ARG A 60 -1.01 3.25 -3.76
C ARG A 60 -2.32 2.66 -4.28
N ASN A 61 -2.93 1.80 -3.47
CA ASN A 61 -4.23 1.21 -3.78
C ASN A 61 -5.28 2.33 -3.90
N THR A 62 -5.96 2.41 -5.05
CA THR A 62 -6.96 3.45 -5.31
C THR A 62 -8.38 3.01 -4.97
N ASP A 63 -8.59 1.73 -4.63
CA ASP A 63 -9.91 1.15 -4.43
C ASP A 63 -10.01 0.27 -3.17
N ARG A 64 -9.25 0.60 -2.12
CA ARG A 64 -9.48 -0.01 -0.81
C ARG A 64 -10.78 0.52 -0.19
N HIS A 65 -11.72 -0.38 0.04
CA HIS A 65 -12.86 -0.18 0.94
C HIS A 65 -13.02 -1.37 1.89
N MET A 66 -13.89 -1.24 2.90
CA MET A 66 -14.05 -2.21 3.98
C MET A 66 -14.77 -3.50 3.55
N ASP A 67 -15.36 -3.55 2.36
CA ASP A 67 -15.90 -4.81 1.83
C ASP A 67 -14.79 -5.68 1.22
N ASN A 68 -13.75 -5.04 0.67
CA ASN A 68 -12.56 -5.71 0.12
C ASN A 68 -11.44 -5.89 1.16
N LEU A 69 -11.72 -5.56 2.41
CA LEU A 69 -10.90 -5.93 3.56
C LEU A 69 -11.67 -7.00 4.32
N LEU A 70 -11.10 -8.18 4.47
CA LEU A 70 -11.77 -9.27 5.16
C LEU A 70 -11.15 -9.51 6.53
N ILE A 71 -11.99 -9.87 7.51
CA ILE A 71 -11.58 -10.19 8.88
C ILE A 71 -12.14 -11.56 9.24
N ARG A 72 -11.28 -12.41 9.80
CA ARG A 72 -11.67 -13.65 10.47
C ARG A 72 -11.49 -13.42 11.97
N HIS A 73 -12.61 -13.39 12.69
CA HIS A 73 -12.63 -13.15 14.13
C HIS A 73 -13.36 -14.30 14.84
N VAL A 74 -12.65 -15.02 15.69
CA VAL A 74 -13.21 -16.01 16.62
C VAL A 74 -12.76 -15.61 18.02
N PRO A 75 -13.67 -15.13 18.89
CA PRO A 75 -13.34 -14.58 20.20
C PRO A 75 -12.43 -15.50 21.02
N GLY A 76 -11.38 -14.94 21.59
CA GLY A 76 -10.37 -15.60 22.40
C GLY A 76 -9.48 -16.60 21.64
N LYS A 77 -9.57 -16.67 20.31
CA LYS A 77 -8.87 -17.69 19.51
C LYS A 77 -8.17 -17.13 18.28
N VAL A 78 -8.85 -16.32 17.49
CA VAL A 78 -8.39 -15.92 16.16
C VAL A 78 -8.76 -14.49 15.87
N ILE A 79 -7.77 -13.72 15.42
CA ILE A 79 -7.99 -12.48 14.70
C ILE A 79 -7.00 -12.37 13.55
N GLU A 80 -7.53 -12.36 12.33
CA GLU A 80 -6.77 -12.34 11.08
C GLU A 80 -7.41 -11.39 10.08
N LEU A 81 -6.58 -10.83 9.19
CA LEU A 81 -6.99 -9.85 8.19
C LEU A 81 -6.47 -10.28 6.82
N ALA A 82 -7.34 -10.20 5.81
CA ALA A 82 -7.00 -10.47 4.42
C ALA A 82 -7.39 -9.28 3.54
N ALA A 83 -6.41 -8.68 2.88
CA ALA A 83 -6.60 -7.59 1.93
C ALA A 83 -6.79 -8.17 0.52
N ILE A 84 -8.05 -8.27 0.08
CA ILE A 84 -8.40 -8.84 -1.22
C ILE A 84 -8.56 -7.73 -2.28
N ASP A 85 -8.73 -8.12 -3.53
CA ASP A 85 -9.04 -7.20 -4.64
C ASP A 85 -8.08 -6.00 -4.74
N ASN A 86 -6.83 -6.31 -5.07
CA ASN A 86 -5.76 -5.32 -5.23
C ASN A 86 -5.56 -4.93 -6.70
N GLY A 87 -6.57 -5.15 -7.55
CA GLY A 87 -6.47 -4.97 -9.00
C GLY A 87 -6.25 -3.52 -9.44
N LEU A 88 -6.73 -2.56 -8.65
CA LEU A 88 -6.59 -1.12 -8.88
C LEU A 88 -5.47 -0.50 -8.03
N ALA A 89 -4.26 -1.03 -8.20
CA ALA A 89 -3.04 -0.55 -7.54
C ALA A 89 -1.94 -0.21 -8.56
N PHE A 90 -0.81 0.32 -8.09
CA PHE A 90 0.34 0.72 -8.88
C PHE A 90 0.02 1.73 -10.00
N PRO A 91 -0.51 2.92 -9.68
CA PRO A 91 -0.84 3.91 -10.69
C PRO A 91 0.43 4.53 -11.32
N VAL A 92 0.32 4.97 -12.56
CA VAL A 92 1.42 5.58 -13.33
C VAL A 92 1.75 7.02 -12.90
N LYS A 93 0.77 7.69 -12.29
CA LYS A 93 0.87 9.02 -11.67
C LYS A 93 0.05 9.02 -10.40
N HIS A 94 0.34 9.94 -9.47
CA HIS A 94 -0.58 10.17 -8.36
C HIS A 94 -1.94 10.60 -8.91
N PRO A 95 -3.07 10.11 -8.36
CA PRO A 95 -4.40 10.58 -8.76
C PRO A 95 -4.46 12.10 -8.67
N GLU A 96 -5.01 12.74 -9.70
CA GLU A 96 -5.23 14.18 -9.69
C GLU A 96 -6.24 14.48 -8.59
N CYS A 97 -5.78 15.12 -7.52
CA CYS A 97 -6.67 15.64 -6.49
C CYS A 97 -7.48 16.76 -7.15
N VAL A 98 -8.75 16.47 -7.46
CA VAL A 98 -9.68 17.43 -8.10
C VAL A 98 -9.85 18.70 -7.24
N SER A 99 -9.49 18.67 -5.96
CA SER A 99 -9.19 19.87 -5.17
C SER A 99 -8.25 19.57 -4.01
N ARG A 100 -7.65 20.63 -3.41
CA ARG A 100 -6.93 20.54 -2.11
C ARG A 100 -7.80 20.03 -0.95
N PHE A 101 -9.12 19.91 -1.16
CA PHE A 101 -10.11 19.49 -0.16
C PHE A 101 -10.68 18.07 -0.41
N ARG A 102 -10.36 17.45 -1.55
CA ARG A 102 -10.71 16.05 -1.87
C ARG A 102 -9.48 15.32 -2.39
N THR A 103 -8.56 15.03 -1.48
CA THR A 103 -7.59 13.94 -1.69
C THR A 103 -8.39 12.65 -1.83
N PHE A 104 -8.03 11.74 -2.75
CA PHE A 104 -8.51 10.36 -2.70
C PHE A 104 -8.10 9.79 -1.34
N PRO A 105 -9.00 9.78 -0.34
CA PRO A 105 -8.59 9.45 1.00
C PRO A 105 -8.63 7.94 1.08
N PHE A 106 -7.51 7.35 1.51
CA PHE A 106 -7.56 5.97 1.92
C PHE A 106 -8.66 5.83 2.98
N ARG A 107 -9.72 5.06 2.71
CA ARG A 107 -10.89 5.02 3.61
C ARG A 107 -10.53 4.54 5.02
N TRP A 108 -9.45 3.77 5.15
CA TRP A 108 -8.91 3.32 6.44
C TRP A 108 -8.50 4.47 7.38
N THR A 109 -8.31 5.71 6.89
CA THR A 109 -7.95 6.86 7.74
C THR A 109 -9.06 7.27 8.69
N ALA A 110 -10.32 6.93 8.40
CA ALA A 110 -11.45 7.23 9.27
C ALA A 110 -11.46 6.41 10.57
N TYR A 111 -10.66 5.33 10.64
CA TYR A 111 -10.69 4.39 11.76
C TYR A 111 -9.65 4.72 12.83
N ARG A 112 -10.03 4.50 14.10
CA ARG A 112 -9.21 4.82 15.28
C ARG A 112 -7.79 4.22 15.24
N TRP A 113 -7.63 3.00 14.71
CA TRP A 113 -6.32 2.34 14.61
C TRP A 113 -5.35 3.04 13.64
N ALA A 114 -5.85 3.83 12.70
CA ALA A 114 -5.01 4.67 11.84
C ALA A 114 -4.64 6.00 12.51
N GLN A 115 -5.44 6.49 13.44
CA GLN A 115 -5.20 7.74 14.19
C GLN A 115 -4.23 7.54 15.35
N GLN A 116 -4.17 6.32 15.91
CA GLN A 116 -3.22 5.95 16.94
C GLN A 116 -1.78 5.86 16.40
N PRO A 117 -0.75 5.95 17.26
CA PRO A 117 0.63 5.65 16.88
C PRO A 117 0.76 4.26 16.26
N TRP A 118 1.79 4.08 15.44
CA TRP A 118 2.15 2.77 14.95
C TRP A 118 2.37 1.80 16.12
N ASN A 119 1.90 0.57 15.99
CA ASN A 119 2.29 -0.52 16.85
C ASN A 119 3.82 -0.59 16.85
N GLN A 120 4.40 -0.66 18.05
CA GLN A 120 5.84 -0.51 18.25
C GLN A 120 6.63 -1.57 17.49
N GLY A 121 6.27 -2.86 17.64
CA GLY A 121 6.94 -3.96 16.97
C GLY A 121 6.83 -3.88 15.44
N LEU A 122 5.67 -3.45 14.92
CA LEU A 122 5.52 -3.20 13.48
C LEU A 122 6.42 -2.06 13.01
N ARG A 123 6.44 -0.94 13.73
CA ARG A 123 7.27 0.23 13.38
C ARG A 123 8.74 -0.11 13.33
N GLU A 124 9.24 -0.79 14.37
CA GLU A 124 10.64 -1.24 14.45
C GLU A 124 10.97 -2.18 13.28
N HIS A 125 10.12 -3.17 13.02
CA HIS A 125 10.30 -4.08 11.89
C HIS A 125 10.33 -3.36 10.53
N LEU A 126 9.42 -2.40 10.31
CA LEU A 126 9.37 -1.62 9.08
C LEU A 126 10.60 -0.71 8.93
N LEU A 127 11.07 -0.06 10.00
CA LEU A 127 12.26 0.79 9.97
C LEU A 127 13.54 -0.01 9.65
N THR A 128 13.66 -1.22 10.18
CA THR A 128 14.78 -2.11 9.86
C THR A 128 14.72 -2.64 8.42
N SER A 129 13.51 -2.95 7.94
CA SER A 129 13.31 -3.57 6.62
C SER A 129 13.35 -2.56 5.47
N ILE A 130 12.76 -1.37 5.66
CA ILE A 130 12.66 -0.33 4.63
C ILE A 130 13.97 0.46 4.58
N ASN A 131 14.83 0.08 3.63
CA ASN A 131 16.08 0.76 3.34
C ASN A 131 16.29 0.93 1.82
N PRO A 132 17.28 1.73 1.38
CA PRO A 132 17.54 1.96 -0.05
C PRO A 132 17.75 0.68 -0.87
N ALA A 133 18.35 -0.34 -0.27
CA ALA A 133 18.63 -1.61 -0.93
C ALA A 133 17.35 -2.43 -1.13
N PHE A 134 16.51 -2.55 -0.10
CA PHE A 134 15.16 -3.10 -0.20
C PHE A 134 14.33 -2.40 -1.30
N LEU A 135 14.33 -1.06 -1.32
CA LEU A 135 13.56 -0.31 -2.32
C LEU A 135 14.09 -0.51 -3.75
N HIS A 136 15.40 -0.74 -3.90
CA HIS A 136 15.97 -1.15 -5.19
C HIS A 136 15.42 -2.49 -5.63
N ASP A 137 15.51 -3.50 -4.76
CA ASP A 137 15.15 -4.89 -5.03
C ASP A 137 13.65 -5.02 -5.32
N LEU A 138 12.80 -4.44 -4.47
CA LEU A 138 11.34 -4.37 -4.69
C LEU A 138 11.00 -3.78 -6.08
N CYS A 139 11.61 -2.65 -6.43
CA CYS A 139 11.38 -2.04 -7.73
C CYS A 139 11.97 -2.83 -8.91
N HIS A 140 12.98 -3.66 -8.67
CA HIS A 140 13.53 -4.55 -9.69
C HIS A 140 12.55 -5.71 -9.96
N GLU A 141 12.10 -6.38 -8.90
CA GLU A 141 11.13 -7.47 -8.96
C GLU A 141 9.81 -7.03 -9.60
N LEU A 142 9.25 -5.89 -9.18
CA LEU A 142 8.03 -5.33 -9.80
C LEU A 142 8.21 -5.05 -11.30
N LYS A 143 9.38 -4.57 -11.73
CA LYS A 143 9.66 -4.38 -13.17
C LYS A 143 9.73 -5.70 -13.93
N VAL A 144 10.27 -6.75 -13.32
CA VAL A 144 10.29 -8.08 -13.93
C VAL A 144 8.87 -8.60 -14.05
N LEU A 145 8.06 -8.49 -13.00
CA LEU A 145 6.66 -8.89 -12.98
C LEU A 145 5.81 -8.15 -14.03
N PHE A 146 5.93 -6.81 -14.11
CA PHE A 146 5.13 -5.98 -15.03
C PHE A 146 5.55 -6.11 -16.50
N ARG A 147 6.66 -6.78 -16.81
CA ARG A 147 7.07 -7.05 -18.20
C ARG A 147 6.34 -8.24 -18.83
N HIS A 148 5.48 -8.93 -18.08
CA HIS A 148 4.77 -10.11 -18.58
C HIS A 148 3.57 -9.73 -19.49
N ARG A 149 3.78 -9.84 -20.81
CA ARG A 149 2.85 -9.75 -21.97
C ARG A 149 2.17 -8.40 -22.34
N HIS A 150 1.96 -8.27 -23.65
CA HIS A 150 1.24 -7.31 -24.53
C HIS A 150 1.18 -5.79 -24.26
N ILE A 151 1.43 -5.28 -23.05
CA ILE A 151 1.48 -3.84 -22.76
C ILE A 151 2.86 -3.50 -22.18
N ASN A 152 3.89 -3.56 -23.01
CA ASN A 152 5.29 -3.30 -22.60
C ASN A 152 5.67 -1.83 -22.75
N SER A 153 4.92 -0.93 -22.12
CA SER A 153 5.36 0.47 -22.06
C SER A 153 6.39 0.64 -20.96
N ARG A 154 7.67 0.62 -21.36
CA ARG A 154 8.81 0.93 -20.47
C ARG A 154 8.61 2.27 -19.76
N TYR A 155 7.94 3.22 -20.41
CA TYR A 155 7.61 4.52 -19.85
C TYR A 155 6.58 4.43 -18.72
N LEU A 156 5.50 3.65 -18.89
CA LEU A 156 4.49 3.46 -17.84
C LEU A 156 5.09 2.74 -16.64
N VAL A 157 5.82 1.64 -16.86
CA VAL A 157 6.51 0.92 -15.78
C VAL A 157 7.52 1.82 -15.07
N PHE A 158 8.28 2.62 -15.82
CA PHE A 158 9.18 3.61 -15.22
C PHE A 158 8.43 4.60 -14.33
N SER A 159 7.26 5.07 -14.77
CA SER A 159 6.44 6.04 -14.05
C SER A 159 5.79 5.42 -12.79
N GLN A 160 5.26 4.19 -12.86
CA GLN A 160 4.78 3.44 -11.70
C GLN A 160 5.87 3.30 -10.64
N MET A 161 7.10 2.96 -11.04
CA MET A 161 8.22 2.81 -10.11
C MET A 161 8.64 4.15 -9.47
N ARG A 162 8.32 5.30 -10.07
CA ARG A 162 8.54 6.61 -9.43
C ARG A 162 7.51 6.88 -8.34
N VAL A 163 6.27 6.45 -8.56
CA VAL A 163 5.19 6.53 -7.57
C VAL A 163 5.51 5.60 -6.39
N VAL A 164 5.81 4.32 -6.64
CA VAL A 164 6.16 3.35 -5.59
C VAL A 164 7.31 3.87 -4.71
N ARG A 165 8.41 4.36 -5.33
CA ARG A 165 9.51 4.95 -4.54
C ARG A 165 9.10 6.17 -3.73
N GLY A 166 8.19 7.00 -4.26
CA GLY A 166 7.64 8.13 -3.53
C GLY A 166 6.82 7.71 -2.33
N GLN A 167 5.98 6.68 -2.48
CA GLN A 167 5.19 6.10 -1.40
C GLN A 167 6.08 5.49 -0.31
N VAL A 168 7.08 4.68 -0.68
CA VAL A 168 8.03 4.11 0.30
C VAL A 168 8.81 5.21 1.03
N TRP A 169 9.23 6.26 0.32
CA TRP A 169 9.93 7.40 0.92
C TRP A 169 9.06 8.12 1.96
N ASN A 170 7.81 8.47 1.61
CA ASN A 170 6.88 9.11 2.54
C ASN A 170 6.55 8.23 3.74
N LEU A 171 6.40 6.91 3.53
CA LEU A 171 6.21 5.94 4.61
C LEU A 171 7.42 5.91 5.56
N TYR A 172 8.63 5.83 5.02
CA TYR A 172 9.86 5.85 5.83
C TYR A 172 10.00 7.14 6.65
N GLU A 173 9.70 8.30 6.06
CA GLU A 173 9.69 9.57 6.78
C GLU A 173 8.64 9.61 7.90
N CYS A 174 7.42 9.13 7.62
CA CYS A 174 6.34 9.04 8.60
C CYS A 174 6.75 8.17 9.80
N LEU A 175 7.29 6.98 9.54
CA LEU A 175 7.79 6.06 10.58
C LEU A 175 8.93 6.68 11.40
N THR A 176 9.89 7.33 10.74
CA THR A 176 11.05 7.96 11.40
C THR A 176 10.60 9.10 12.32
N LYS A 177 9.64 9.92 11.87
CA LYS A 177 9.05 11.03 12.65
C LYS A 177 8.05 10.56 13.71
N ASN A 178 7.77 9.26 13.78
CA ASN A 178 6.79 8.67 14.69
C ASN A 178 5.39 9.28 14.54
N GLU A 179 5.04 9.67 13.30
CA GLU A 179 3.69 10.14 12.97
C GLU A 179 2.74 8.94 12.86
N PRO A 180 1.46 9.07 13.24
CA PRO A 180 0.50 7.98 13.10
C PRO A 180 0.25 7.64 11.62
N PRO A 181 -0.26 6.43 11.30
CA PRO A 181 -0.58 6.04 9.93
C PRO A 181 -1.46 7.05 9.18
N ALA A 182 -2.41 7.68 9.85
CA ALA A 182 -3.26 8.71 9.27
C ALA A 182 -2.46 9.95 8.79
N GLY A 183 -1.29 10.23 9.37
CA GLY A 183 -0.39 11.31 8.94
C GLY A 183 0.15 11.13 7.51
N LEU A 184 0.11 9.91 6.96
CA LEU A 184 0.54 9.62 5.58
C LEU A 184 -0.24 10.39 4.52
N ILE A 185 -1.50 10.77 4.78
CA ILE A 185 -2.32 11.53 3.83
C ILE A 185 -1.98 13.02 3.81
N MET A 186 -1.29 13.50 4.85
CA MET A 186 -0.82 14.88 4.93
C MET A 186 0.54 15.05 4.21
N LYS A 187 1.17 13.95 3.79
CA LYS A 187 2.40 14.00 3.01
C LYS A 187 2.10 14.44 1.59
N ASP A 188 2.85 15.42 1.11
CA ASP A 188 2.80 15.82 -0.29
C ASP A 188 3.12 14.63 -1.21
N PRO A 189 2.36 14.43 -2.31
CA PRO A 189 2.70 13.44 -3.32
C PRO A 189 4.05 13.75 -3.96
N ILE A 190 4.99 12.81 -3.84
CA ILE A 190 6.33 12.92 -4.43
C ILE A 190 6.58 11.80 -5.44
N LEU A 191 7.48 12.09 -6.39
CA LEU A 191 8.00 11.14 -7.36
C LEU A 191 9.49 10.98 -7.14
N VAL A 192 9.95 9.75 -6.98
CA VAL A 192 11.34 9.47 -6.64
C VAL A 192 12.03 8.69 -7.75
N THR A 193 13.20 9.20 -8.15
CA THR A 193 14.06 8.61 -9.20
C THR A 193 15.39 8.16 -8.62
N ARG A 194 16.06 7.21 -9.28
CA ARG A 194 17.40 6.76 -8.87
C ARG A 194 18.45 7.75 -9.34
N ARG A 195 19.49 7.98 -8.53
CA ARG A 195 20.72 8.72 -8.92
C ARG A 195 21.79 7.81 -9.53
N TYR A 196 21.52 6.52 -9.60
CA TYR A 196 22.42 5.47 -10.07
C TYR A 196 21.76 4.64 -11.18
N HIS A 197 22.58 3.95 -11.97
CA HIS A 197 22.10 3.13 -13.09
C HIS A 197 21.78 1.69 -12.67
N ARG A 198 22.82 0.95 -12.28
CA ARG A 198 22.74 -0.51 -12.01
C ARG A 198 23.10 -0.89 -10.58
N ASN A 199 24.02 -0.17 -9.95
CA ASN A 199 24.56 -0.55 -8.64
C ASN A 199 23.46 -0.58 -7.57
N ARG A 200 23.38 -1.68 -6.83
CA ARG A 200 22.51 -1.79 -5.66
C ARG A 200 23.03 -0.86 -4.55
N PRO A 201 22.18 -0.09 -3.87
CA PRO A 201 22.59 0.73 -2.73
C PRO A 201 23.32 -0.08 -1.65
N THR A 202 24.39 0.48 -1.10
CA THR A 202 25.27 -0.19 -0.11
C THR A 202 25.15 0.40 1.30
N ASN A 203 24.44 1.51 1.48
CA ASN A 203 24.23 2.16 2.76
C ASN A 203 22.82 2.77 2.84
N ASN A 204 22.45 3.26 4.02
CA ASN A 204 21.12 3.82 4.29
C ASN A 204 21.00 5.32 3.99
N ASN A 205 21.93 5.90 3.21
CA ASN A 205 21.83 7.31 2.82
C ASN A 205 20.85 7.49 1.65
N TRP A 206 19.57 7.71 1.97
CA TRP A 206 18.51 7.84 0.98
C TRP A 206 18.76 8.94 -0.07
N THR A 207 19.29 10.10 0.32
CA THR A 207 19.53 11.23 -0.58
C THR A 207 20.73 11.01 -1.51
N GLN A 208 21.67 10.14 -1.13
CA GLN A 208 22.75 9.67 -2.00
C GLN A 208 22.20 8.84 -3.17
N TRP A 209 21.24 7.95 -2.90
CA TRP A 209 20.77 6.98 -3.90
C TRP A 209 19.56 7.47 -4.71
N PHE A 210 18.78 8.40 -4.18
CA PHE A 210 17.54 8.83 -4.80
C PHE A 210 17.41 10.34 -4.95
N ARG A 211 16.63 10.76 -5.94
CA ARG A 211 16.26 12.15 -6.21
C ARG A 211 14.74 12.28 -6.10
N VAL A 212 14.32 13.06 -5.12
CA VAL A 212 12.92 13.42 -4.88
C VAL A 212 12.51 14.57 -5.82
N ARG A 213 11.30 14.48 -6.37
CA ARG A 213 10.62 15.58 -7.08
C ARG A 213 9.21 15.70 -6.55
N ARG A 214 8.79 16.91 -6.17
CA ARG A 214 7.40 17.17 -5.80
C ARG A 214 6.51 17.11 -7.06
N CYS A 215 5.25 16.72 -6.88
CA CYS A 215 4.27 16.81 -7.96
C CYS A 215 3.76 18.24 -8.06
N ASP A 216 4.18 18.97 -9.09
CA ASP A 216 3.68 20.33 -9.34
C ASP A 216 2.24 20.24 -9.87
N ASN A 217 1.26 20.36 -8.97
CA ASN A 217 -0.15 20.45 -9.35
C ASN A 217 -0.54 21.85 -9.89
N GLN A 218 0.41 22.79 -9.99
CA GLN A 218 0.14 24.18 -10.40
C GLN A 218 0.23 24.42 -11.91
N ASN A 219 0.82 23.52 -12.71
CA ASN A 219 1.16 23.79 -14.11
C ASN A 219 0.55 22.81 -15.13
N ARG A 220 -0.57 22.16 -14.82
CA ARG A 220 -1.33 21.39 -15.81
C ARG A 220 -2.75 21.90 -15.86
N GLY A 221 -2.96 22.92 -16.69
CA GLY A 221 -4.29 23.26 -17.16
C GLY A 221 -4.90 22.04 -17.85
N CYS A 222 -6.19 21.83 -17.61
CA CYS A 222 -7.00 20.91 -18.37
C CYS A 222 -6.83 21.21 -19.87
N CYS A 223 -6.37 20.23 -20.63
CA CYS A 223 -6.63 20.17 -22.07
C CYS A 223 -7.66 19.05 -22.29
#